data_AF-A0A519DHY3-F1
#
_entry.id   AF-A0A519DHY3-F1
#
_cell.length_a   1.000
_cell.length_b   1.000
_cell.length_c   1.000
_cell.angle_alpha   90.00
_cell.angle_beta   90.00
_cell.angle_gamma   90.00
#
_symmetry.space_group_name_H-M   'P 1'
#
loop_
_entity.id
_entity.type
_entity.pdbx_description
1 polymer ?
#
loop_
_entity_poly.entity_id
_entity_poly.type
_entity_poly.pdbx_seq_one_letter_code
_entity_poly.pdbx_strand_id
1 'polypeptide(L)' 'PADGEANAELIEVVARILGIKRAEVSIVAGLTSRRKTLRIEGDHIFALRLLVEAE' A
#
# COMPACT_ATOMS: atom_id res chain seq x y z
N PRO A 1 13.19 -3.59 -15.11
CA PRO A 1 12.62 -2.91 -13.93
C PRO A 1 12.68 -3.84 -12.72
N ALA A 2 13.59 -3.56 -11.78
CA ALA A 2 13.79 -4.40 -10.62
C ALA A 2 12.58 -4.31 -9.69
N ASP A 3 12.03 -5.44 -9.26
CA ASP A 3 10.84 -5.53 -8.39
C ASP A 3 10.93 -4.61 -7.15
N GLY A 4 12.15 -4.26 -6.71
CA GLY A 4 12.40 -3.32 -5.62
C GLY A 4 11.85 -1.91 -5.81
N GLU A 5 11.95 -1.33 -7.02
CA GLU A 5 11.47 0.03 -7.29
C GLU A 5 9.93 0.08 -7.28
N ALA A 6 9.27 -0.89 -7.91
CA ALA A 6 7.81 -0.97 -7.93
C ALA A 6 7.21 -1.26 -6.55
N ASN A 7 7.93 -1.99 -5.69
CA ASN A 7 7.51 -2.23 -4.31
C ASN A 7 7.64 -0.97 -3.46
N ALA A 8 8.76 -0.26 -3.59
CA ALA A 8 8.98 1.00 -2.89
C ALA A 8 7.95 2.06 -3.31
N GLU A 9 7.75 2.26 -4.61
CA GLU A 9 6.79 3.23 -5.13
C GLU A 9 5.36 2.95 -4.65
N LEU A 10 4.93 1.69 -4.64
CA LEU A 10 3.61 1.32 -4.14
C LEU A 10 3.43 1.68 -2.66
N ILE A 11 4.43 1.38 -1.83
CA ILE A 11 4.44 1.74 -0.41
C ILE A 11 4.36 3.27 -0.26
N GLU A 12 5.10 4.03 -1.07
CA GLU A 12 5.06 5.49 -1.03
C GLU A 12 3.69 6.06 -1.41
N VAL A 13 3.07 5.54 -2.47
CA VAL A 13 1.77 6.00 -2.95
C VAL A 13 0.70 5.73 -1.90
N VAL A 14 0.64 4.51 -1.36
CA VAL A 14 -0.35 4.13 -0.34
C VAL A 14 -0.15 4.95 0.93
N ALA A 15 1.08 5.11 1.40
CA ALA A 15 1.39 5.92 2.57
C ALA A 15 0.95 7.38 2.40
N ARG A 16 1.16 7.95 1.20
CA ARG A 16 0.77 9.33 0.88
C ARG A 16 -0.74 9.52 0.84
N ILE A 17 -1.47 8.58 0.24
CA ILE A 17 -2.93 8.64 0.15
C ILE A 17 -3.56 8.53 1.54
N LEU A 18 -3.03 7.64 2.39
CA LEU A 18 -3.54 7.42 3.75
C LEU A 18 -3.00 8.40 4.79
N GLY A 19 -1.99 9.21 4.43
CA GLY A 19 -1.36 10.18 5.34
C GLY A 19 -0.54 9.55 6.46
N ILE A 20 -0.01 8.34 6.26
CA ILE A 20 0.74 7.55 7.26
C ILE A 20 2.22 7.43 6.90
N LYS A 21 3.04 6.94 7.83
CA LYS A 21 4.46 6.70 7.56
C LYS A 21 4.63 5.49 6.68
N ARG A 22 5.66 5.49 5.82
CA ARG A 22 6.03 4.33 5.00
C ARG A 22 6.29 3.07 5.84
N ALA A 23 6.82 3.23 7.05
CA ALA A 23 7.06 2.14 7.98
C ALA A 23 5.77 1.45 8.47
N GLU A 24 4.61 2.11 8.32
CA GLU A 24 3.29 1.58 8.69
C GLU A 24 2.63 0.81 7.52
N VAL A 25 3.30 0.75 6.36
CA VAL A 25 2.83 0.05 5.16
C VAL A 25 3.86 -0.99 4.76
N SER A 26 3.43 -2.24 4.64
CA SER A 26 4.31 -3.34 4.22
C SER A 26 3.62 -4.26 3.22
N ILE A 27 4.39 -4.79 2.27
CA ILE A 27 3.89 -5.81 1.33
C ILE A 27 4.08 -7.17 2.00
N VAL A 28 2.97 -7.86 2.27
CA VAL A 28 2.98 -9.18 2.91
C VAL A 28 2.87 -10.32 1.89
N ALA A 29 2.42 -10.04 0.66
CA ALA A 29 2.38 -11.02 -0.42
C ALA A 29 2.41 -10.34 -1.81
N GLY A 30 2.85 -11.10 -2.82
CA GLY A 30 2.79 -10.68 -4.23
C GLY A 30 3.97 -9.81 -4.69
N LEU A 31 5.14 -9.92 -4.06
CA LEU A 31 6.33 -9.13 -4.40
C LEU A 31 6.71 -9.19 -5.89
N THR A 32 6.45 -10.32 -6.56
CA THR A 32 6.70 -10.56 -7.99
C THR A 32 5.42 -10.57 -8.84
N SER A 33 4.27 -10.26 -8.24
CA SER A 33 2.95 -10.29 -8.88
C SER A 33 2.42 -8.87 -9.09
N ARG A 34 1.54 -8.71 -10.07
CA ARG A 34 0.77 -7.46 -10.24
C ARG A 34 -0.24 -7.25 -9.12
N ARG A 35 -0.75 -8.35 -8.53
CA ARG A 35 -1.61 -8.30 -7.35
C ARG A 35 -0.76 -8.43 -6.09
N LYS A 36 -0.80 -7.39 -5.26
CA LYS A 36 -0.05 -7.29 -4.02
C LYS A 36 -1.01 -7.18 -2.85
N THR A 37 -0.67 -7.85 -1.76
CA THR A 37 -1.38 -7.73 -0.49
C THR A 37 -0.54 -6.87 0.43
N LEU A 38 -1.12 -5.77 0.91
CA LEU A 38 -0.46 -4.85 1.82
C LEU A 38 -1.04 -5.02 3.22
N ARG A 39 -0.16 -4.91 4.21
CA ARG A 39 -0.50 -4.72 5.61
C ARG A 39 -0.32 -3.25 5.94
N ILE A 40 -1.34 -2.68 6.57
CA ILE A 40 -1.35 -1.31 7.05
C ILE A 40 -1.54 -1.40 8.56
N GLU A 41 -0.63 -0.79 9.31
CA GLU A 41 -0.73 -0.70 10.77
C GLU A 41 -1.67 0.45 11.16
N GLY A 42 -2.43 0.27 12.24
CA GLY A 42 -3.40 1.28 12.73
C GLY A 42 -4.84 1.11 12.21
N ASP A 43 -5.72 2.04 12.56
CA ASP A 43 -7.14 2.04 12.17
C ASP A 43 -7.39 3.01 11.00
N HIS A 44 -7.21 2.48 9.79
CA HIS A 44 -7.39 3.23 8.53
C HIS A 44 -8.54 2.67 7.68
N ILE A 45 -9.41 1.84 8.26
CA ILE A 45 -10.49 1.15 7.53
C ILE A 45 -11.42 2.15 6.82
N PHE A 46 -11.74 3.27 7.46
CA PHE A 46 -12.62 4.29 6.88
C PHE A 46 -12.00 4.92 5.61
N ALA A 47 -10.74 5.34 5.67
CA ALA A 47 -10.03 5.90 4.53
C ALA A 47 -9.87 4.86 3.40
N LEU A 48 -9.58 3.61 3.74
CA LEU A 48 -9.45 2.52 2.77
C LEU A 48 -10.77 2.25 2.03
N ARG A 49 -11.91 2.28 2.73
CA ARG A 49 -13.22 2.09 2.09
C ARG A 49 -13.49 3.17 1.04
N LEU A 50 -13.25 4.44 1.38
CA LEU A 50 -13.46 5.55 0.46
C LEU A 50 -12.63 5.43 -0.82
N LEU A 51 -11.42 4.85 -0.73
CA LEU A 51 -10.56 4.65 -1.90
C LEU A 51 -11.05 3.51 -2.79
N VAL A 52 -11.54 2.42 -2.21
CA VAL A 52 -12.03 1.24 -2.95
C VAL A 52 -13.39 1.53 -3.61
N GLU A 53 -14.22 2.36 -2.98
CA GLU A 53 -15.53 2.76 -3.51
C GLU A 53 -15.43 3.85 -4.60
N ALA A 54 -14.25 4.44 -4.80
CA ALA A 54 -13.99 5.45 -5.82
C ALA A 54 -13.54 4.88 -7.18
N GLU A 55 -13.40 3.56 -7.29
CA GLU A 55 -13.19 2.79 -8.55
C GLU A 55 -14.51 2.23 -9.10
#